data_AF-A0A2D4KWL3-F1
#
_entry.id   AF-A0A2D4KWL3-F1
#
_cell.length_a   1.000
_cell.length_b   1.000
_cell.length_c   1.000
_cell.angle_alpha   90.00
_cell.angle_beta   90.00
_cell.angle_gamma   90.00
#
_symmetry.space_group_name_H-M   'P 1'
#
loop_
_entity.id
_entity.type
_entity.pdbx_description
1 polymer ?
#
loop_
_entity_poly.entity_id
_entity_poly.type
_entity_poly.pdbx_seq_one_letter_code
_entity_poly.pdbx_strand_id
1 'polypeptide(L)'
;FAVLGFCRSSLVQTYRYMGNQVLKVFAAKDDEAAAVAFSALINALNELDMVAIVRYVYDRRSQPQVGAAFPLIKNEYECLAYVQLPYMEDLRHYMFSSLKNNKKYTPTEEQ
;
A
#
# COMPACT_ATOMS: atom_id res chain seq x y z
N PHE A 1 2.42 -11.60 10.24
CA PHE A 1 1.74 -10.40 9.71
C PHE A 1 1.34 -9.55 10.91
N ALA A 2 2.02 -8.43 11.16
CA ALA A 2 1.81 -7.61 12.36
C ALA A 2 1.66 -6.14 12.00
N VAL A 3 0.64 -5.46 12.54
CA VAL A 3 0.39 -4.04 12.29
C VAL A 3 1.38 -3.18 13.06
N LEU A 4 2.02 -2.24 12.37
CA LEU A 4 2.92 -1.23 12.94
C LEU A 4 2.17 0.08 13.21
N GLY A 5 1.16 0.39 12.41
CA GLY A 5 0.33 1.58 12.57
C GLY A 5 -0.66 1.76 11.41
N PHE A 6 -1.37 2.88 11.43
CA PHE A 6 -2.33 3.26 10.40
C PHE A 6 -2.01 4.67 9.90
N CYS A 7 -2.24 4.93 8.61
CA CYS A 7 -2.08 6.25 8.03
C CYS A 7 -3.08 6.50 6.91
N ARG A 8 -3.23 7.75 6.48
CA ARG A 8 -4.09 8.09 5.33
C ARG A 8 -3.56 7.44 4.05
N SER A 9 -4.46 6.95 3.21
CA SER A 9 -4.14 6.34 1.92
C SER A 9 -3.28 7.27 1.05
N SER A 10 -3.55 8.57 1.09
CA SER A 10 -2.81 9.61 0.35
C SER A 10 -1.31 9.70 0.68
N LEU A 11 -0.88 9.20 1.84
CA LEU A 11 0.53 9.19 2.24
C LEU A 11 1.33 8.06 1.61
N VAL A 12 0.64 7.02 1.08
CA VAL A 12 1.27 5.86 0.46
C VAL A 12 1.14 5.99 -1.05
N GLN A 13 2.21 6.47 -1.69
CA GLN A 13 2.20 6.80 -3.11
C GLN A 13 2.57 5.58 -3.96
N THR A 14 1.81 5.34 -5.03
CA THR A 14 1.95 4.18 -5.92
C THR A 14 3.34 4.04 -6.54
N TYR A 15 3.99 5.15 -6.88
CA TYR A 15 5.36 5.14 -7.44
C TYR A 15 6.42 4.68 -6.42
N ARG A 16 6.06 4.60 -5.14
CA ARG A 16 6.91 4.04 -4.07
C ARG A 16 6.58 2.58 -3.79
N TYR A 17 5.74 1.91 -4.56
CA TYR A 17 5.51 0.48 -4.36
C TYR A 17 6.75 -0.32 -4.74
N MET A 18 7.09 -1.31 -3.91
CA MET A 18 8.22 -2.21 -4.08
C MET A 18 7.73 -3.66 -4.14
N GLY A 19 8.67 -4.58 -4.32
CA GLY A 19 8.39 -6.01 -4.44
C GLY A 19 7.95 -6.41 -5.84
N ASN A 20 7.78 -7.71 -6.04
CA ASN A 20 7.41 -8.34 -7.31
C ASN A 20 6.03 -9.00 -7.28
N GLN A 21 5.28 -8.83 -6.19
CA GLN A 21 4.00 -9.47 -5.98
C GLN A 21 3.07 -8.61 -5.12
N VAL A 22 1.77 -8.83 -5.29
CA VAL A 22 0.72 -8.29 -4.42
C VAL A 22 0.08 -9.46 -3.69
N LEU A 23 -0.04 -9.36 -2.37
CA LEU A 23 -0.66 -10.42 -1.57
C LEU A 23 -2.08 -10.01 -1.20
N LYS A 24 -3.06 -10.84 -1.53
CA LYS A 24 -4.41 -10.70 -1.01
C LYS A 24 -4.52 -11.45 0.31
N VAL A 25 -4.85 -10.74 1.37
CA VAL A 25 -4.98 -11.27 2.73
C VAL A 25 -6.45 -11.42 3.05
N PHE A 26 -6.84 -12.63 3.43
CA PHE A 26 -8.20 -13.00 3.82
C PHE A 26 -8.21 -13.48 5.28
N ALA A 27 -9.39 -13.50 5.88
CA ALA A 27 -9.59 -14.20 7.14
C ALA A 27 -9.31 -15.71 6.99
N ALA A 28 -8.98 -16.37 8.10
CA ALA A 28 -8.78 -17.80 8.09
C ALA A 28 -10.06 -18.51 7.64
N LYS A 29 -9.90 -19.51 6.78
CA LYS A 29 -11.02 -20.32 6.31
C LYS A 29 -11.67 -21.02 7.51
N ASP A 30 -13.00 -21.06 7.53
CA ASP A 30 -13.80 -21.73 8.56
C ASP A 30 -13.72 -21.08 9.97
N ASP A 31 -13.19 -19.86 10.08
CA ASP A 31 -13.20 -19.05 11.31
C ASP A 31 -14.09 -17.81 11.12
N GLU A 32 -15.36 -17.94 11.50
CA GLU A 32 -16.36 -16.88 11.37
C GLU A 32 -16.04 -15.66 12.25
N ALA A 33 -15.51 -15.89 13.46
CA ALA A 33 -15.14 -14.80 14.36
C ALA A 33 -13.99 -13.97 13.79
N ALA A 34 -12.98 -14.63 13.21
CA ALA A 34 -11.91 -13.95 12.49
C ALA A 34 -12.43 -13.23 11.23
N ALA A 35 -13.37 -13.83 10.50
CA ALA A 35 -13.97 -13.20 9.32
C ALA A 35 -14.71 -11.90 9.68
N VAL A 36 -15.54 -11.90 10.72
CA VAL A 36 -16.27 -10.71 11.20
C VAL A 36 -15.31 -9.63 11.69
N ALA A 37 -14.30 -9.99 12.49
CA ALA A 37 -13.31 -9.03 12.96
C ALA A 37 -12.49 -8.41 11.81
N PHE A 38 -12.14 -9.22 10.81
CA PHE A 38 -11.40 -8.77 9.63
C PHE A 38 -12.25 -7.87 8.74
N SER A 39 -13.53 -8.22 8.55
CA SER A 39 -14.52 -7.39 7.86
C SER A 39 -14.66 -6.01 8.50
N ALA A 40 -14.81 -5.96 9.83
CA ALA A 40 -14.91 -4.70 10.56
C ALA A 40 -13.69 -3.82 10.36
N LEU A 41 -12.48 -4.41 10.34
CA LEU A 41 -11.24 -3.69 10.07
C LEU A 41 -11.20 -3.13 8.64
N ILE A 42 -11.55 -3.94 7.63
CA ILE A 42 -11.54 -3.51 6.23
C ILE A 42 -12.51 -2.33 6.02
N ASN A 43 -13.72 -2.44 6.54
CA ASN A 43 -14.74 -1.40 6.41
C ASN A 43 -14.30 -0.11 7.13
N ALA A 44 -13.75 -0.22 8.35
CA ALA A 44 -13.21 0.96 9.06
C ALA A 44 -12.08 1.66 8.29
N LEU A 45 -11.16 0.90 7.68
CA LEU A 45 -10.09 1.46 6.85
C LEU A 45 -10.65 2.16 5.60
N ASN A 46 -11.65 1.55 4.96
CA ASN A 46 -12.30 2.12 3.77
C ASN A 46 -13.05 3.41 4.09
N GLU A 47 -13.84 3.43 5.16
CA GLU A 47 -14.62 4.61 5.59
C GLU A 47 -13.73 5.80 5.98
N LEU A 48 -12.56 5.52 6.57
CA LEU A 48 -11.64 6.55 7.05
C LEU A 48 -10.58 6.96 6.02
N ASP A 49 -10.61 6.41 4.80
CA ASP A 49 -9.56 6.58 3.78
C ASP A 49 -8.15 6.31 4.34
N MET A 50 -8.03 5.20 5.07
CA MET A 50 -6.80 4.78 5.75
C MET A 50 -6.29 3.43 5.25
N VAL A 51 -5.01 3.20 5.53
CA VAL A 51 -4.30 1.97 5.23
C VAL A 51 -3.53 1.51 6.46
N ALA A 52 -3.28 0.21 6.57
CA ALA A 52 -2.47 -0.34 7.64
C ALA A 52 -1.02 -0.51 7.18
N ILE A 53 -0.07 0.01 7.95
CA ILE A 53 1.36 -0.27 7.76
C ILE A 53 1.69 -1.54 8.53
N VAL A 54 2.24 -2.53 7.85
CA VAL A 54 2.43 -3.88 8.41
C VAL A 54 3.85 -4.37 8.22
N ARG A 55 4.34 -5.10 9.23
CA ARG A 55 5.51 -5.95 9.13
C ARG A 55 5.08 -7.33 8.63
N TYR A 56 5.63 -7.71 7.49
CA TYR A 56 5.43 -9.00 6.86
C TYR A 56 6.71 -9.82 6.87
N VAL A 57 6.57 -11.10 7.20
CA VAL A 57 7.64 -12.09 7.15
C VAL A 57 6.96 -13.38 6.67
N TYR A 58 7.41 -13.93 5.55
CA TYR A 58 6.82 -15.15 5.00
C TYR A 58 7.13 -16.37 5.89
N ASP A 59 8.41 -16.58 6.21
CA ASP A 59 8.87 -17.64 7.10
C ASP A 59 10.09 -17.20 7.93
N ARG A 60 10.60 -18.09 8.78
CA ARG A 60 11.76 -17.80 9.66
C ARG A 60 13.07 -17.50 8.92
N ARG A 61 13.18 -17.86 7.63
CA ARG A 61 14.38 -17.65 6.81
C ARG A 61 14.30 -16.36 5.99
N SER A 62 13.08 -15.87 5.79
CA SER A 62 12.79 -14.68 5.02
C SER A 62 13.17 -13.41 5.77
N GLN A 63 13.72 -12.44 5.05
CA GLN A 63 13.96 -11.12 5.62
C GLN A 63 12.62 -10.41 5.87
N PRO A 64 12.48 -9.67 6.98
CA PRO A 64 11.29 -8.91 7.25
C PRO A 64 11.11 -7.78 6.24
N GLN A 65 9.87 -7.61 5.80
CA GLN A 65 9.44 -6.56 4.89
C GLN A 65 8.46 -5.64 5.62
N VAL A 66 8.51 -4.36 5.27
CA VAL A 66 7.46 -3.39 5.62
C VAL A 66 6.62 -3.15 4.38
N GLY A 67 5.30 -3.07 4.54
CA GLY A 67 4.40 -2.77 3.45
C GLY A 67 3.11 -2.13 3.93
N ALA A 68 2.29 -1.71 2.96
CA ALA A 68 0.96 -1.18 3.22
C ALA A 68 -0.09 -2.22 2.83
N ALA A 69 -1.11 -2.37 3.67
CA ALA A 69 -2.28 -3.19 3.44
C ALA A 69 -3.50 -2.29 3.22
N PHE A 70 -4.01 -2.32 1.99
CA PHE A 70 -5.11 -1.47 1.53
C PHE A 70 -6.45 -2.24 1.62
N PRO A 71 -7.55 -1.61 2.06
CA PRO A 71 -8.87 -2.22 1.98
C PRO A 71 -9.29 -2.41 0.51
N LEU A 72 -9.77 -3.61 0.19
CA LEU A 72 -10.31 -3.94 -1.13
C LEU A 72 -11.68 -4.60 -0.96
N ILE A 73 -12.74 -3.83 -1.18
CA ILE A 73 -14.13 -4.31 -1.13
C ILE A 73 -14.64 -4.52 -2.56
N LYS A 74 -15.12 -5.73 -2.84
CA LYS A 74 -15.74 -6.15 -4.10
C LYS A 74 -17.09 -6.80 -3.80
N ASN A 75 -17.93 -6.97 -4.82
CA ASN A 75 -19.26 -7.56 -4.65
C ASN A 75 -19.23 -8.99 -4.08
N GLU A 76 -18.20 -9.77 -4.43
CA GLU A 76 -18.08 -11.19 -4.05
C GLU A 76 -17.22 -11.41 -2.80
N TYR A 77 -16.33 -10.48 -2.48
CA TYR A 77 -15.38 -10.62 -1.38
C TYR A 77 -14.83 -9.28 -0.92
N GLU A 78 -14.33 -9.26 0.29
CA GLU A 78 -13.48 -8.20 0.81
C GLU A 78 -12.14 -8.78 1.28
N CYS A 79 -11.06 -8.03 1.09
CA CYS A 79 -9.73 -8.43 1.53
C CYS A 79 -8.82 -7.23 1.77
N LEU A 80 -7.63 -7.49 2.31
CA LEU A 80 -6.55 -6.51 2.30
C LEU A 80 -5.57 -6.83 1.17
N ALA A 81 -5.25 -5.84 0.33
CA ALA A 81 -4.18 -5.93 -0.64
C ALA A 81 -2.88 -5.42 -0.02
N TYR A 82 -1.93 -6.32 0.23
CA TYR A 82 -0.59 -5.97 0.72
C TYR A 82 0.37 -5.72 -0.44
N VAL A 83 1.07 -4.59 -0.37
CA VAL A 83 2.16 -4.21 -1.26
C VAL A 83 3.37 -3.80 -0.41
N GLN A 84 4.55 -4.27 -0.79
CA GLN A 84 5.79 -3.91 -0.11
C GLN A 84 6.11 -2.42 -0.30
N LEU A 85 6.64 -1.79 0.74
CA LEU A 85 7.14 -0.42 0.71
C LEU A 85 8.67 -0.40 0.83
N PRO A 86 9.33 0.65 0.31
CA PRO A 86 10.77 0.80 0.37
C PRO A 86 11.20 1.10 1.79
N TYR A 87 12.38 0.59 2.13
CA TYR A 87 13.15 1.12 3.25
C TYR A 87 13.86 2.42 2.83
N MET A 88 14.49 3.07 3.79
CA MET A 88 15.16 4.35 3.56
C MET A 88 16.33 4.20 2.56
N GLU A 89 17.06 3.08 2.66
CA GLU A 89 18.15 2.69 1.79
C GLU A 89 17.74 2.39 0.34
N ASP A 90 16.46 2.10 0.09
CA ASP A 90 15.95 1.83 -1.25
C ASP A 90 15.66 3.11 -2.05
N LEU A 91 15.55 4.26 -1.36
CA LEU A 91 15.19 5.53 -1.99
C LEU A 91 16.37 6.13 -2.77
N ARG A 92 16.15 6.39 -4.06
CA ARG A 92 17.12 7.06 -4.94
C ARG A 92 16.69 8.49 -5.21
N HIS A 93 17.41 9.43 -4.62
CA HIS A 93 17.14 10.86 -4.77
C HIS A 93 17.89 11.45 -5.97
N TYR A 94 17.22 11.51 -7.11
CA TYR A 94 17.71 12.22 -8.29
C TYR A 94 17.07 13.60 -8.39
N MET A 95 17.89 14.62 -8.62
CA MET A 95 17.42 15.98 -8.86
C MET A 95 17.24 16.21 -10.35
N PHE A 96 16.04 16.61 -10.75
CA PHE A 96 15.71 16.96 -12.12
C PHE A 96 15.35 18.43 -12.24
N SER A 97 15.70 19.04 -13.38
CA SER A 97 15.26 20.40 -13.67
C SER A 97 13.75 20.45 -13.91
N SER A 98 13.07 21.43 -13.32
CA SER A 98 11.64 21.63 -13.56
C SER A 98 11.39 21.98 -15.03
N LEU A 99 10.48 21.26 -15.66
CA LEU A 99 10.00 21.56 -17.02
C LEU A 99 8.92 22.66 -17.00
N LYS A 100 8.15 22.78 -15.91
CA LYS A 100 7.00 23.69 -15.80
C LYS A 100 7.38 25.17 -15.90
N ASN A 101 8.54 25.55 -15.36
CA ASN A 101 9.01 26.95 -15.36
C ASN A 101 10.14 27.16 -16.38
N ASN A 102 10.30 26.24 -17.33
CA ASN A 102 11.41 26.29 -18.28
C ASN A 102 11.01 27.05 -19.53
N LYS A 103 11.48 28.29 -19.65
CA LYS A 103 11.23 29.15 -20.82
C LYS A 103 11.67 28.51 -22.15
N LYS A 104 12.61 27.56 -22.13
CA LYS A 104 13.09 26.85 -23.33
C LYS A 104 12.12 25.78 -23.85
N TYR A 105 11.21 25.29 -23.01
CA TYR A 105 10.33 24.16 -23.31
C TYR A 105 8.86 24.46 -22.99
N THR A 106 8.43 25.72 -23.17
CA THR A 106 7.03 26.10 -23.00
C THR A 106 6.22 25.52 -24.15
N PRO A 107 5.21 24.68 -23.90
CA PRO A 107 4.38 24.12 -24.98
C PRO A 107 3.62 25.23 -25.71
N THR A 108 3.45 25.08 -27.02
CA THR A 108 2.57 25.95 -27.82
C THR A 108 1.11 25.55 -27.59
N GLU A 109 0.16 26.40 -27.98
CA GLU A 109 -1.28 26.07 -27.85
C GLU A 109 -1.72 24.91 -28.76
N GLU A 110 -0.94 24.64 -29.81
CA GLU A 110 -1.19 23.56 -30.78
C GLU A 110 -0.59 22.20 -30.34
N GLN A 111 0.27 22.18 -29.32
CA GLN A 111 0.92 20.97 -28.76
C GLN A 111 0.10 20.35 -27.63
#